data_AF-A0A251RZU7-F1
#
_entry.id   AF-A0A251RZU7-F1
#
_cell.length_a   1.000
_cell.length_b   1.000
_cell.length_c   1.000
_cell.angle_alpha   90.00
_cell.angle_beta   90.00
_cell.angle_gamma   90.00
#
_symmetry.space_group_name_H-M   'P 1'
#
loop_
_entity.id
_entity.type
_entity.pdbx_description
1 polymer ?
#
loop_
_entity_poly.entity_id
_entity_poly.type
_entity_poly.pdbx_seq_one_letter_code
_entity_poly.pdbx_strand_id
1 'polypeptide(L)'
;MGYLHQGHLSLITEAQKHTHLTVVSIYINPNQFTINGDLSTYPSDFQGDINKLKSLPNEVDVVFNPQNIVCCLEGGGHETWVRVEKLEKGMCGKSRPVFFRGVTIVVAKLFNIVEPDVAVFGKKEYQQWRV
;
A
#
# COMPACT_ATOMS: atom_id res chain seq x y z
N MET A 1 -3.19 2.19 -2.97
CA MET A 1 -2.49 3.49 -3.08
C MET A 1 -3.48 4.59 -3.48
N GLY A 2 -4.69 4.59 -2.92
CA GLY A 2 -5.77 5.46 -3.41
C GLY A 2 -6.36 5.01 -4.75
N TYR A 3 -7.20 5.87 -5.31
CA TYR A 3 -8.00 5.63 -6.51
C TYR A 3 -8.79 4.33 -6.41
N LEU A 4 -9.56 4.24 -5.33
CA LEU A 4 -10.27 3.06 -4.87
C LEU A 4 -11.33 2.64 -5.89
N HIS A 5 -11.60 1.34 -5.92
CA HIS A 5 -12.56 0.68 -6.81
C HIS A 5 -13.17 -0.52 -6.08
N GLN A 6 -14.11 -1.23 -6.71
CA GLN A 6 -14.83 -2.33 -6.06
C GLN A 6 -13.93 -3.41 -5.44
N GLY A 7 -12.84 -3.78 -6.12
CA GLY A 7 -11.87 -4.72 -5.55
C GLY A 7 -11.16 -4.23 -4.27
N HIS A 8 -11.04 -2.92 -4.05
CA HIS A 8 -10.53 -2.39 -2.79
C HIS A 8 -11.60 -2.45 -1.70
N LEU A 9 -12.84 -2.07 -2.03
CA LEU A 9 -13.97 -2.11 -1.12
C LEU A 9 -14.23 -3.53 -0.59
N SER A 10 -14.07 -4.55 -1.44
CA SER A 10 -14.21 -5.95 -1.01
C SER A 10 -13.13 -6.39 0.00
N LEU A 11 -11.92 -5.82 -0.06
CA LEU A 11 -10.87 -6.10 0.95
C LEU A 11 -11.23 -5.49 2.30
N ILE A 12 -11.85 -4.31 2.28
CA ILE A 12 -12.31 -3.62 3.50
C ILE A 12 -13.46 -4.41 4.13
N THR A 13 -14.45 -4.83 3.33
CA THR A 13 -15.53 -5.70 3.82
C THR A 13 -14.99 -7.02 4.38
N GLU A 14 -13.93 -7.56 3.80
CA GLU A 14 -13.29 -8.76 4.35
C GLU A 14 -12.60 -8.46 5.68
N ALA A 15 -11.81 -7.39 5.78
CA ALA A 15 -11.14 -6.99 7.01
C ALA A 15 -12.13 -6.82 8.18
N GLN A 16 -13.27 -6.18 7.92
CA GLN A 16 -14.33 -5.93 8.89
C GLN A 16 -14.99 -7.22 9.45
N LYS A 17 -14.76 -8.39 8.84
CA LYS A 17 -15.22 -9.67 9.39
C LYS A 17 -14.29 -10.21 10.48
N HIS A 18 -13.05 -9.75 10.51
CA HIS A 18 -11.99 -10.26 11.38
C HIS A 18 -11.63 -9.29 12.51
N THR A 19 -12.02 -8.02 12.40
CA THR A 19 -11.65 -6.97 13.36
C THR A 19 -12.82 -6.03 13.68
N HIS A 20 -12.75 -5.38 14.84
CA HIS A 20 -13.72 -4.34 15.24
C HIS A 20 -13.35 -2.96 14.70
N LEU A 21 -12.05 -2.71 14.51
CA LEU A 21 -11.51 -1.47 13.98
C LEU A 21 -10.85 -1.75 12.63
N THR A 22 -11.05 -0.85 11.67
CA THR A 22 -10.53 -0.92 10.32
C THR A 22 -9.81 0.35 9.94
N VAL A 23 -8.54 0.21 9.57
CA VAL A 23 -7.69 1.30 9.08
C VAL A 23 -7.42 1.11 7.60
N VAL A 24 -7.66 2.14 6.80
CA VAL A 24 -7.33 2.16 5.37
C VAL A 24 -6.19 3.15 5.13
N SER A 25 -5.01 2.65 4.74
CA SER A 25 -3.91 3.50 4.34
C SER A 25 -4.02 3.91 2.86
N ILE A 26 -4.08 5.21 2.59
CA ILE A 26 -4.01 5.77 1.24
C ILE A 26 -2.68 6.50 1.12
N TYR A 27 -1.73 5.87 0.43
CA TYR A 27 -0.41 6.43 0.19
C TYR A 27 0.13 5.97 -1.16
N ILE A 28 0.57 6.91 -1.99
CA ILE A 28 1.28 6.61 -3.24
C ILE A 28 2.76 6.57 -2.88
N ASN A 29 3.34 5.37 -2.91
CA ASN A 29 4.73 5.13 -2.54
C ASN A 29 5.66 5.38 -3.74
N PRO A 30 6.52 6.41 -3.75
CA PRO A 30 7.40 6.67 -4.88
C PRO A 30 8.42 5.55 -5.12
N ASN A 31 8.86 4.85 -4.07
CA ASN A 31 9.97 3.88 -4.16
C ASN A 31 9.63 2.58 -4.91
N GLN A 32 8.35 2.35 -5.21
CA GLN A 32 7.92 1.20 -6.02
C GLN A 32 7.70 1.56 -7.50
N PHE A 33 7.95 2.80 -7.89
CA PHE A 33 7.96 3.25 -9.27
C PHE A 33 9.41 3.29 -9.80
N THR A 34 9.55 3.13 -11.11
CA THR A 34 10.83 3.33 -11.81
C THR A 34 11.03 4.82 -12.12
N ILE A 35 12.26 5.23 -12.45
CA ILE A 35 12.61 6.63 -12.79
C ILE A 35 11.79 7.15 -14.00
N ASN A 36 11.48 6.27 -14.95
CA ASN A 36 10.61 6.56 -16.10
C ASN A 36 9.17 6.05 -15.89
N GLY A 37 8.80 5.76 -14.65
CA GLY A 37 7.55 5.09 -14.30
C GLY A 37 6.38 6.07 -14.17
N ASP A 38 5.19 5.48 -14.04
CA ASP A 38 3.89 6.16 -14.00
C ASP A 38 3.63 7.00 -12.73
N LEU A 39 4.64 7.44 -11.98
CA LEU A 39 4.39 8.16 -10.73
C LEU A 39 3.67 9.49 -10.97
N SER A 40 4.09 10.25 -11.98
CA SER A 40 3.47 11.53 -12.34
C SER A 40 2.08 11.39 -12.96
N THR A 41 1.77 10.22 -13.51
CA THR A 41 0.49 9.89 -14.16
C THR A 41 -0.39 8.98 -13.30
N TYR A 42 0.06 8.61 -12.10
CA TYR A 42 -0.70 7.72 -11.24
C TYR A 42 -2.01 8.41 -10.81
N PRO A 43 -3.17 7.79 -11.03
CA PRO A 43 -4.44 8.44 -10.74
C PRO A 43 -4.57 8.69 -9.24
N SER A 44 -5.08 9.86 -8.88
CA SER A 44 -5.35 10.23 -7.49
C SER A 44 -6.63 11.04 -7.41
N ASP A 45 -7.52 10.64 -6.51
CA ASP A 45 -8.77 11.33 -6.21
C ASP A 45 -9.15 11.01 -4.75
N PHE A 46 -8.52 11.74 -3.82
CA PHE A 46 -8.72 11.48 -2.40
C PHE A 46 -10.17 11.72 -1.97
N GLN A 47 -10.84 12.73 -2.51
CA GLN A 47 -12.23 13.00 -2.17
C GLN A 47 -13.16 11.90 -2.69
N GLY A 48 -12.94 11.42 -3.92
CA GLY A 48 -13.65 10.27 -4.46
C GLY A 48 -13.41 9.00 -3.66
N ASP A 49 -12.19 8.80 -3.15
CA ASP A 49 -11.86 7.68 -2.25
C ASP A 49 -12.64 7.77 -0.94
N ILE A 50 -12.64 8.92 -0.27
CA ILE A 50 -13.41 9.15 0.97
C ILE A 50 -14.90 8.92 0.73
N ASN A 51 -15.46 9.40 -0.39
CA ASN A 51 -16.86 9.20 -0.71
C ASN A 51 -17.21 7.71 -0.89
N LYS A 52 -16.33 6.93 -1.54
CA LYS A 52 -16.50 5.47 -1.67
C LYS A 52 -16.41 4.77 -0.31
N LEU A 53 -15.47 5.16 0.54
CA LEU A 53 -15.34 4.59 1.89
C LEU A 53 -16.58 4.89 2.76
N LYS A 54 -17.12 6.10 2.68
CA LYS A 54 -18.38 6.48 3.36
C LYS A 54 -19.61 5.76 2.82
N SER A 55 -19.55 5.20 1.61
CA SER A 55 -20.67 4.45 1.04
C SER A 55 -20.75 2.99 1.49
N LEU A 56 -19.74 2.51 2.23
CA LEU A 56 -19.75 1.17 2.79
C LEU A 56 -20.82 1.04 3.90
N PRO A 57 -21.48 -0.13 4.03
CA PRO A 57 -22.49 -0.35 5.06
C PRO A 57 -21.89 -0.29 6.48
N ASN A 58 -20.64 -0.72 6.61
CA ASN A 58 -19.84 -0.57 7.82
C ASN A 58 -18.81 0.53 7.55
N GLU A 59 -18.79 1.54 8.40
CA GLU A 59 -17.85 2.65 8.28
C GLU A 59 -16.39 2.17 8.45
N VAL A 60 -15.46 2.93 7.88
CA VAL A 60 -14.02 2.77 8.13
C VAL A 60 -13.64 3.72 9.24
N ASP A 61 -13.04 3.21 10.31
CA ASP A 61 -12.71 3.98 11.51
C ASP A 61 -11.64 5.05 11.24
N VAL A 62 -10.61 4.68 10.46
CA VAL A 62 -9.48 5.57 10.18
C VAL A 62 -9.04 5.48 8.73
N VAL A 63 -8.91 6.63 8.08
CA VAL A 63 -8.18 6.77 6.81
C VAL A 63 -6.83 7.40 7.08
N PHE A 64 -5.77 6.60 6.96
CA PHE A 64 -4.40 7.08 7.13
C PHE A 64 -3.86 7.58 5.78
N ASN A 65 -3.82 8.90 5.59
CA ASN A 65 -3.35 9.55 4.36
C ASN A 65 -2.13 10.46 4.63
N PRO A 66 -0.95 9.88 4.91
CA PRO A 66 0.25 10.65 5.17
C PRO A 66 0.77 11.29 3.89
N GLN A 67 1.28 12.52 3.98
CA GLN A 67 1.97 13.16 2.86
C GLN A 67 3.27 12.45 2.50
N ASN A 68 3.97 11.92 3.52
CA ASN A 68 5.28 11.32 3.29
C ASN A 68 5.69 10.33 4.39
N ILE A 69 5.71 9.02 4.10
CA ILE A 69 6.23 8.00 5.03
C ILE A 69 7.57 7.43 4.59
N VAL A 70 7.89 7.54 3.30
CA VAL A 70 9.09 6.95 2.72
C VAL A 70 10.13 7.96 2.24
N CYS A 71 9.93 9.27 2.33
CA CYS A 71 11.02 10.20 2.11
C CYS A 71 11.68 10.49 3.44
N CYS A 72 12.97 10.20 3.51
CA CYS A 72 13.83 10.83 4.48
C CYS A 72 13.77 12.34 4.18
N LEU A 73 13.41 13.13 5.18
CA LEU A 73 13.60 14.58 5.12
C LEU A 73 15.04 14.83 4.62
N GLU A 74 15.18 15.67 3.59
CA GLU A 74 16.48 16.16 3.07
C GLU A 74 17.35 15.18 2.25
N GLY A 75 16.86 14.75 1.07
CA GLY A 75 17.72 14.36 -0.05
C GLY A 75 18.54 13.06 0.09
N GLY A 76 18.52 12.42 1.26
CA GLY A 76 19.12 11.10 1.50
C GLY A 76 18.16 9.97 1.13
N GLY A 77 18.65 8.95 0.42
CA GLY A 77 17.90 7.70 0.27
C GLY A 77 17.69 7.00 1.63
N HIS A 78 16.96 5.88 1.63
CA HIS A 78 16.80 5.09 2.87
C HIS A 78 18.13 4.47 3.27
N GLU A 79 18.48 4.58 4.55
CA GLU A 79 19.57 3.80 5.14
C GLU A 79 19.11 2.38 5.49
N THR A 80 17.85 2.23 5.92
CA THR A 80 17.26 0.94 6.29
C THR A 80 16.42 0.36 5.17
N TRP A 81 16.60 -0.94 4.89
CA TRP A 81 15.85 -1.66 3.87
C TRP A 81 15.31 -2.98 4.39
N VAL A 82 14.10 -3.32 3.96
CA VAL A 82 13.52 -4.68 4.08
C VAL A 82 13.54 -5.31 2.69
N ARG A 83 13.92 -6.58 2.58
CA ARG A 83 14.03 -7.28 1.29
C ARG A 83 13.52 -8.72 1.36
N VAL A 84 12.98 -9.19 0.25
CA VAL A 84 12.51 -10.56 0.05
C VAL A 84 13.34 -11.28 -1.01
N GLU A 85 14.55 -11.66 -0.61
CA GLU A 85 15.65 -12.03 -1.53
C GLU A 85 15.33 -13.13 -2.55
N LYS A 86 14.49 -14.10 -2.20
CA LYS A 86 14.12 -15.20 -3.10
C LYS A 86 12.95 -14.84 -4.00
N LEU A 87 11.94 -14.18 -3.43
CA LEU A 87 10.69 -13.88 -4.12
C LEU A 87 10.88 -12.80 -5.19
N GLU A 88 11.74 -11.81 -4.96
CA GLU A 88 11.96 -10.70 -5.89
C GLU A 88 12.78 -11.07 -7.15
N LYS A 89 13.38 -12.26 -7.22
CA LYS A 89 14.23 -12.68 -8.36
C LYS A 89 13.44 -13.10 -9.60
N GLY A 90 12.16 -13.46 -9.46
CA GLY A 90 11.33 -13.99 -10.53
C GLY A 90 10.16 -13.08 -10.91
N MET A 91 9.43 -13.46 -11.97
CA MET A 91 8.17 -12.82 -12.40
C MET A 91 8.28 -11.29 -12.48
N CYS A 92 7.40 -10.54 -11.81
CA CYS A 92 7.38 -9.07 -11.84
C CYS A 92 8.67 -8.47 -11.29
N GLY A 93 9.36 -9.16 -10.37
CA GLY A 93 10.60 -8.69 -9.77
C GLY A 93 11.75 -8.61 -10.78
N LYS A 94 11.77 -9.51 -11.76
CA LYS A 94 12.73 -9.45 -12.88
C LYS A 94 12.49 -8.23 -13.77
N SER A 95 11.23 -7.91 -14.06
CA SER A 95 10.86 -6.76 -14.90
C SER A 95 10.90 -5.42 -14.15
N ARG A 96 10.84 -5.45 -12.81
CA ARG A 96 10.80 -4.27 -11.94
C ARG A 96 11.79 -4.43 -10.77
N PRO A 97 13.11 -4.27 -11.01
CA PRO A 97 14.16 -4.66 -10.05
C PRO A 97 14.11 -3.99 -8.66
N VAL A 98 13.41 -2.85 -8.53
CA VAL A 98 13.28 -2.10 -7.27
C VAL A 98 11.89 -2.22 -6.63
N PHE A 99 10.93 -2.84 -7.31
CA PHE A 99 9.52 -2.81 -6.92
C PHE A 99 9.28 -3.44 -5.54
N PHE A 100 9.71 -4.67 -5.33
CA PHE A 100 9.45 -5.38 -4.06
C PHE A 100 10.18 -4.77 -2.87
N ARG A 101 11.37 -4.20 -3.08
CA ARG A 101 12.07 -3.42 -2.04
C ARG A 101 11.26 -2.18 -1.64
N GLY A 102 10.68 -1.48 -2.61
CA GLY A 102 9.78 -0.35 -2.35
C GLY A 102 8.50 -0.76 -1.63
N VAL A 103 7.90 -1.89 -2.00
CA VAL A 103 6.68 -2.43 -1.36
C VAL A 103 6.96 -2.89 0.08
N THR A 104 8.03 -3.65 0.31
CA THR A 104 8.36 -4.19 1.64
C THR A 104 8.70 -3.09 2.64
N ILE A 105 9.42 -2.03 2.24
CA ILE A 105 9.75 -0.94 3.16
C ILE A 105 8.50 -0.14 3.58
N VAL A 106 7.58 0.13 2.65
CA VAL A 106 6.34 0.87 2.96
C VAL A 106 5.41 0.02 3.83
N VAL A 107 5.25 -1.27 3.53
CA VAL A 107 4.41 -2.18 4.32
C VAL A 107 4.98 -2.38 5.72
N ALA A 108 6.29 -2.58 5.86
CA ALA A 108 6.93 -2.69 7.17
C ALA A 108 6.73 -1.43 8.02
N LYS A 109 6.84 -0.23 7.42
CA LYS A 109 6.53 1.03 8.11
C LYS A 109 5.07 1.10 8.52
N LEU A 110 4.13 0.74 7.64
CA LEU A 110 2.71 0.76 7.96
C LEU A 110 2.37 -0.21 9.10
N PHE A 111 2.95 -1.41 9.13
CA PHE A 111 2.76 -2.36 10.22
C PHE A 111 3.30 -1.82 11.55
N ASN A 112 4.46 -1.15 11.55
CA ASN A 112 5.00 -0.56 12.78
C ASN A 112 4.26 0.71 13.25
N ILE A 113 3.54 1.40 12.35
CA ILE A 113 2.76 2.60 12.70
C ILE A 113 1.36 2.22 13.18
N VAL A 114 0.72 1.27 12.50
CA VAL A 114 -0.68 0.91 12.72
C VAL A 114 -0.81 -0.25 13.72
N GLU A 115 0.23 -1.09 13.84
CA GLU A 115 0.26 -2.31 14.65
C GLU A 115 -1.01 -3.18 14.49
N PRO A 116 -1.36 -3.59 13.26
CA PRO A 116 -2.62 -4.30 13.02
C PRO A 116 -2.55 -5.76 13.49
N ASP A 117 -3.64 -6.27 14.08
CA ASP A 117 -3.80 -7.71 14.34
C ASP A 117 -3.89 -8.53 13.04
N VAL A 118 -4.53 -7.95 12.02
CA VAL A 118 -4.76 -8.57 10.71
C VAL A 118 -4.55 -7.53 9.61
N ALA A 119 -3.83 -7.92 8.55
CA ALA A 119 -3.66 -7.13 7.33
C ALA A 119 -4.22 -7.88 6.11
N VAL A 120 -5.00 -7.20 5.28
CA VAL A 120 -5.70 -7.79 4.14
C VAL A 120 -5.11 -7.29 2.82
N PHE A 121 -4.74 -8.22 1.94
CA PHE A 121 -4.12 -7.95 0.64
C PHE A 121 -4.87 -8.65 -0.50
N GLY A 122 -4.98 -7.97 -1.64
CA GLY A 122 -5.60 -8.52 -2.84
C GLY A 122 -4.72 -9.56 -3.54
N LYS A 123 -5.31 -10.66 -4.02
CA LYS A 123 -4.60 -11.70 -4.78
C LYS A 123 -4.32 -11.34 -6.25
N LYS A 124 -4.86 -10.22 -6.74
CA LYS A 124 -4.57 -9.70 -8.09
C LYS A 124 -3.05 -9.50 -8.26
N GLU A 125 -2.41 -8.88 -7.28
CA GLU A 125 -0.96 -8.76 -7.18
C GLU A 125 -0.37 -10.01 -6.49
N TYR A 126 -0.53 -11.19 -7.10
CA TYR A 126 -0.22 -12.48 -6.46
C TYR A 126 1.20 -12.57 -5.88
N GLN A 127 2.21 -12.07 -6.61
CA GLN A 127 3.58 -12.10 -6.12
C GLN A 127 3.78 -11.18 -4.89
N GLN A 128 3.07 -10.05 -4.82
CA GLN A 128 3.06 -9.19 -3.63
C GLN A 128 2.32 -9.84 -2.47
N TRP A 129 1.20 -10.51 -2.71
CA TRP A 129 0.45 -11.23 -1.68
C TRP A 129 1.26 -12.35 -1.00
N ARG A 130 2.30 -12.87 -1.67
CA ARG A 130 3.20 -13.90 -1.15
C ARG A 130 4.36 -13.37 -0.30
N VAL A 131 4.54 -12.05 -0.23
CA VAL A 131 5.52 -11.38 0.64
C VAL A 131 5.03 -11.45 2.07
#